data_AF-A0A8T4MXF8-F1
#
_entry.id   AF-A0A8T4MXF8-F1
#
_cell.length_a   1.000
_cell.length_b   1.000
_cell.length_c   1.000
_cell.angle_alpha   90.00
_cell.angle_beta   90.00
_cell.angle_gamma   90.00
#
_symmetry.space_group_name_H-M   'P 1'
#
loop_
_entity.id
_entity.type
_entity.pdbx_description
1 polymer ?
#
loop_
_entity_poly.entity_id
_entity_poly.type
_entity_poly.pdbx_seq_one_letter_code
_entity_poly.pdbx_strand_id
1 'polypeptide(L)' 'YLPNFPFNPSECKFIGKPVDFIVFHGLDEKNVTGVSFVEVKSGKSKLSGTEKSVKSAIENGNVDWVDYRVPDGVK' A
#
# COMPACT_ATOMS: atom_id res chain seq x y z
N TYR A 1 -17.24 -5.04 2.90
CA TYR A 1 -17.72 -4.37 1.67
C TYR A 1 -17.44 -2.88 1.79
N LEU A 2 -16.69 -2.30 0.84
CA LEU A 2 -16.37 -0.88 0.79
C LEU A 2 -17.15 -0.25 -0.38
N PRO A 3 -18.31 0.37 -0.15
CA PRO A 3 -19.09 0.95 -1.22
C PRO A 3 -18.30 2.05 -1.94
N ASN A 4 -18.30 2.03 -3.26
CA ASN A 4 -17.61 3.00 -4.12
C ASN A 4 -16.08 3.05 -3.91
N PHE A 5 -15.46 1.93 -3.52
CA PHE A 5 -14.00 1.84 -3.48
C PHE A 5 -13.43 2.05 -4.89
N PRO A 6 -12.50 3.00 -5.10
CA PRO A 6 -12.13 3.45 -6.44
C PRO A 6 -11.14 2.53 -7.16
N PHE A 7 -10.74 1.42 -6.54
CA PHE A 7 -9.71 0.52 -7.07
C PHE A 7 -10.29 -0.87 -7.38
N ASN A 8 -9.69 -1.54 -8.36
CA ASN A 8 -10.01 -2.93 -8.69
C ASN A 8 -9.56 -3.86 -7.54
N PRO A 9 -10.47 -4.63 -6.91
CA PRO A 9 -10.12 -5.48 -5.77
C PRO A 9 -9.07 -6.56 -6.06
N SER A 10 -8.95 -7.07 -7.29
CA SER A 10 -7.91 -8.06 -7.66
C SER A 10 -6.49 -7.50 -7.58
N GLU A 11 -6.36 -6.20 -7.82
CA GLU A 11 -5.11 -5.45 -7.82
C GLU A 11 -4.72 -4.91 -6.44
N CYS A 12 -5.60 -5.06 -5.45
CA CYS A 12 -5.39 -4.63 -4.08
C CYS A 12 -4.77 -5.76 -3.24
N LYS A 13 -3.67 -5.48 -2.55
CA LYS A 13 -3.05 -6.37 -1.56
C LYS A 13 -3.21 -5.78 -0.18
N PHE A 14 -3.88 -6.51 0.71
CA PHE A 14 -4.02 -6.12 2.11
C PHE A 14 -2.70 -6.34 2.86
N ILE A 15 -2.27 -5.31 3.61
CA ILE A 15 -1.06 -5.33 4.46
C ILE A 15 -1.45 -5.15 5.94
N GLY A 16 -2.40 -4.27 6.23
CA GLY A 16 -2.78 -3.88 7.60
C GLY A 16 -1.88 -2.76 8.16
N LYS A 17 -1.85 -2.56 9.48
CA LYS A 17 -1.15 -1.40 10.06
C LYS A 17 0.34 -1.34 9.64
N PRO A 18 0.87 -0.14 9.28
CA PRO A 18 0.25 1.19 9.37
C PRO A 18 -0.51 1.67 8.11
N VAL A 19 -0.73 0.81 7.09
CA VAL A 19 -1.48 1.13 5.86
C VAL A 19 -2.28 -0.09 5.38
N ASP A 20 -3.60 0.01 5.34
CA ASP A 20 -4.46 -1.14 5.03
C ASP A 20 -4.14 -1.88 3.72
N PHE A 21 -3.97 -1.17 2.59
CA PHE A 21 -3.72 -1.79 1.27
C PHE A 21 -2.58 -1.16 0.49
N ILE A 22 -1.95 -1.97 -0.36
CA ILE A 22 -1.17 -1.55 -1.52
C ILE A 22 -1.93 -1.93 -2.78
N VAL A 23 -2.14 -0.97 -3.68
CA VAL A 23 -2.79 -1.15 -4.98
C VAL A 23 -1.74 -1.07 -6.08
N PHE A 24 -1.70 -2.08 -6.94
CA PHE A 24 -0.78 -2.14 -8.09
C PHE A 24 -1.57 -1.91 -9.38
N HIS A 25 -1.53 -0.68 -9.91
CA HIS A 25 -2.34 -0.30 -11.08
C HIS A 25 -1.87 -1.03 -12.33
N GLY A 26 -2.75 -1.83 -12.97
CA GLY A 26 -2.42 -2.61 -14.16
C GLY A 26 -1.76 -3.97 -13.87
N LEU A 27 -1.93 -4.47 -12.64
CA LEU A 27 -1.39 -5.76 -12.21
C LEU A 27 -2.05 -6.91 -12.97
N ASP A 28 -3.36 -6.84 -13.20
CA ASP A 28 -4.09 -7.90 -13.90
C ASP A 28 -3.59 -8.06 -15.35
N GLU A 29 -3.21 -6.96 -16.00
CA GLU A 29 -2.61 -6.94 -17.34
C GLU A 29 -1.10 -7.23 -17.35
N LYS A 30 -0.49 -7.52 -16.19
CA LYS A 30 0.95 -7.73 -16.02
C LYS A 30 1.81 -6.53 -16.44
N ASN A 31 1.27 -5.32 -16.38
CA ASN A 31 1.96 -4.08 -16.69
C ASN A 31 1.66 -3.03 -15.61
N VAL A 32 2.44 -3.04 -14.54
CA VAL A 32 2.24 -2.13 -13.42
C VAL A 32 2.67 -0.71 -13.79
N THR A 33 1.72 0.21 -13.78
CA THR A 33 1.92 1.62 -14.16
C THR A 33 2.01 2.57 -12.96
N GLY A 34 1.66 2.07 -11.77
CA GLY A 34 1.77 2.83 -10.53
C GLY A 34 1.48 1.99 -9.31
N VAL A 35 1.78 2.56 -8.14
CA VAL A 35 1.51 1.96 -6.83
C VAL A 35 0.80 2.99 -5.95
N SER A 36 -0.27 2.59 -5.27
CA SER A 36 -0.95 3.43 -4.28
C SER A 36 -1.03 2.76 -2.93
N PHE A 37 -0.72 3.53 -1.88
CA PHE A 37 -0.90 3.15 -0.49
C PHE A 37 -2.25 3.67 -0.02
N VAL A 38 -3.10 2.80 0.51
CA VAL A 38 -4.49 3.11 0.82
C VAL A 38 -4.79 2.76 2.27
N GLU A 39 -5.18 3.77 3.04
CA GLU A 39 -5.72 3.63 4.39
C GLU A 39 -7.23 3.88 4.34
N VAL A 40 -8.02 2.93 4.84
CA VAL A 40 -9.49 3.01 4.81
C VAL A 40 -9.99 3.58 6.12
N LYS A 41 -10.69 4.72 6.05
CA LYS A 41 -11.34 5.34 7.21
C LYS A 41 -12.86 5.26 7.09
N SER A 42 -13.53 5.05 8.22
CA SER A 42 -14.98 5.10 8.33
C SER A 42 -15.42 6.20 9.30
N GLY A 43 -16.58 6.80 9.04
CA GLY A 43 -17.19 7.81 9.90
C GLY A 43 -16.29 9.04 10.09
N LYS A 44 -16.01 9.37 11.36
CA LYS A 44 -15.19 10.54 11.75
C LYS A 44 -13.71 10.20 11.99
N SER A 45 -13.28 8.99 11.60
CA SER A 45 -11.91 8.53 11.82
C SER A 45 -10.92 9.39 11.04
N LYS A 46 -9.82 9.77 11.70
CA LYS A 46 -8.73 10.56 11.10
C LYS A 46 -7.47 9.71 11.04
N LEU A 47 -6.51 10.14 10.23
CA LEU A 47 -5.19 9.51 10.23
C LEU A 47 -4.54 9.61 11.61
N SER A 48 -3.99 8.52 12.10
CA SER A 48 -3.12 8.47 13.28
C SER A 48 -1.81 9.21 13.02
N GLY A 49 -1.02 9.47 14.07
CA GLY A 49 0.31 10.07 13.91
C GLY A 49 1.23 9.25 13.01
N THR A 50 1.21 7.92 13.18
CA THR A 50 1.98 6.98 12.37
C THR A 50 1.52 6.97 10.91
N GLU A 51 0.21 6.90 10.66
CA GLU A 51 -0.34 6.94 9.30
C GLU A 51 -0.01 8.25 8.57
N LYS A 52 -0.04 9.39 9.29
CA LYS A 52 0.41 10.68 8.74
C LYS A 52 1.88 10.66 8.36
N SER A 53 2.74 10.08 9.21
CA SER A 53 4.17 9.96 8.94
C SER A 53 4.42 9.13 7.66
N VAL A 54 3.72 7.99 7.52
CA VAL A 54 3.81 7.16 6.31
C VAL A 54 3.33 7.92 5.07
N LYS A 55 2.18 8.61 5.16
CA LYS A 55 1.68 9.46 4.08
C LYS A 55 2.74 10.49 3.64
N SER A 56 3.34 11.20 4.59
CA SER A 56 4.38 12.21 4.29
C SER A 56 5.64 11.59 3.68
N ALA A 57 6.07 10.40 4.11
CA ALA A 57 7.20 9.72 3.48
C ALA A 57 6.91 9.42 2.00
N ILE A 58 5.71 8.93 1.68
CA ILE A 58 5.29 8.63 0.30
C ILE A 58 5.19 9.90 -0.54
N GLU A 59 4.51 10.94 -0.05
CA GLU A 59 4.34 12.22 -0.77
C GLU A 59 5.68 12.94 -1.03
N ASN A 60 6.67 12.75 -0.14
CA ASN A 60 8.01 13.29 -0.32
C ASN A 60 8.92 12.42 -1.21
N GLY A 61 8.43 11.29 -1.74
CA GLY A 61 9.21 10.38 -2.57
C GLY A 61 10.23 9.54 -1.80
N ASN A 62 10.12 9.45 -0.47
CA ASN A 62 10.97 8.60 0.37
C ASN A 62 10.51 7.14 0.30
N VAL A 63 10.52 6.56 -0.89
CA VAL A 63 10.04 5.21 -1.17
C VAL A 63 11.10 4.50 -2.01
N ASP A 64 11.63 3.40 -1.49
CA ASP A 64 12.74 2.67 -2.10
C ASP A 64 12.31 1.29 -2.59
N TRP A 65 12.93 0.85 -3.69
CA TRP A 65 12.93 -0.55 -4.09
C TRP A 65 14.18 -1.23 -3.53
N VAL A 66 14.00 -2.32 -2.76
CA VAL A 66 15.11 -3.06 -2.15
C VAL A 66 14.99 -4.55 -2.51
N ASP A 67 15.98 -5.05 -3.25
CA ASP A 67 16.15 -6.49 -3.48
C ASP A 67 16.94 -7.10 -2.32
N TYR A 68 16.24 -7.60 -1.30
CA TYR A 68 16.87 -8.34 -0.21
C TYR A 68 16.87 -9.85 -0.53
N ARG A 69 18.07 -10.44 -0.61
CA ARG A 69 18.24 -11.88 -0.81
C ARG A 69 18.60 -12.54 0.51
N VAL A 70 17.82 -13.55 0.90
CA VAL A 70 18.14 -14.39 2.06
C VAL A 70 19.37 -15.23 1.73
N PRO A 71 20.40 -15.27 2.58
CA PRO A 71 21.56 -16.15 2.38
C PRO A 71 21.15 -17.62 2.39
N ASP A 72 21.83 -18.42 1.57
CA ASP A 72 21.64 -19.88 1.60
C ASP A 72 21.99 -20.44 2.99
N GLY A 73 21.12 -21.29 3.53
CA GLY A 73 21.40 -22.04 4.77
C GLY A 73 20.96 -21.39 6.09
N VAL A 74 20.22 -20.28 6.06
CA VAL A 74 19.54 -19.77 7.27
C VAL A 74 18.34 -20.69 7.58
N LYS A 75 18.44 -21.45 8.68
CA LYS A 75 17.33 -22.22 9.26
C LYS A 75 16.40 -21.34 10.08
#